data_AF-A0A5C7L765-F1
#
_entry.id   AF-A0A5C7L765-F1
#
_cell.length_a   1.000
_cell.length_b   1.000
_cell.length_c   1.000
_cell.angle_alpha   90.00
_cell.angle_beta   90.00
_cell.angle_gamma   90.00
#
_symmetry.space_group_name_H-M   'P 1'
#
loop_
_entity.id
_entity.type
_entity.pdbx_description
1 polymer ?
#
loop_
_entity_poly.entity_id
_entity_poly.type
_entity_poly.pdbx_seq_one_letter_code
_entity_poly.pdbx_strand_id
1 'polypeptide(L)' 'MKDYLTNRWFKLGFWLAVIGWSPLWAIVLLAAVGLWPDPNPNPIGPGLLFFFSFWPAVIGMGVGVWQVRRQRA' A
#
# COMPACT_ATOMS: atom_id res chain seq x y z
N MET A 1 -3.99 15.44 -9.87
CA MET A 1 -3.61 14.77 -8.60
C MET A 1 -4.53 15.14 -7.45
N LYS A 2 -4.81 16.44 -7.22
CA LYS A 2 -5.69 16.89 -6.13
C LYS A 2 -7.03 16.14 -6.06
N ASP A 3 -7.71 15.99 -7.20
CA ASP A 3 -9.03 15.33 -7.26
C ASP A 3 -9.02 13.85 -6.83
N TYR A 4 -7.92 13.13 -7.08
CA TYR A 4 -7.76 11.75 -6.61
C TYR A 4 -7.57 11.71 -5.08
N LEU A 5 -6.78 12.63 -4.52
CA LEU A 5 -6.57 12.73 -3.07
C LEU A 5 -7.80 13.24 -2.31
N THR A 6 -8.72 13.93 -3.00
CA THR A 6 -10.02 14.35 -2.45
C THR A 6 -11.03 13.19 -2.43
N ASN A 7 -10.89 12.20 -3.32
CA ASN A 7 -11.79 11.05 -3.37
C ASN A 7 -11.61 10.14 -2.14
N ARG A 8 -12.70 9.92 -1.39
CA ARG A 8 -12.67 9.15 -0.14
C ARG A 8 -12.20 7.71 -0.33
N TRP A 9 -12.64 7.04 -1.39
CA TRP A 9 -12.25 5.65 -1.69
C TRP A 9 -10.77 5.55 -2.05
N PHE A 10 -10.30 6.46 -2.90
CA PHE A 10 -8.89 6.53 -3.25
C PHE A 10 -8.03 6.79 -2.03
N LYS A 11 -8.41 7.77 -1.20
CA LYS A 11 -7.67 8.14 0.01
C LYS A 11 -7.60 6.99 1.01
N LEU A 12 -8.70 6.26 1.21
CA LEU A 12 -8.73 5.12 2.13
C LEU A 12 -7.86 3.96 1.62
N GLY A 13 -7.96 3.63 0.34
CA GLY A 13 -7.10 2.62 -0.29
C GLY A 13 -5.62 3.02 -0.27
N PHE A 14 -5.32 4.30 -0.50
CA PHE A 14 -3.96 4.84 -0.45
C PHE A 14 -3.35 4.70 0.96
N TRP A 15 -4.05 5.14 2.01
CA TRP A 15 -3.54 5.01 3.38
C TRP A 15 -3.41 3.56 3.82
N LEU A 16 -4.33 2.70 3.40
CA LEU A 16 -4.23 1.26 3.66
C LEU A 16 -3.01 0.63 2.98
N ALA A 17 -2.68 1.03 1.74
CA ALA A 17 -1.45 0.62 1.07
C ALA A 17 -0.21 1.13 1.81
N VAL A 18 -0.18 2.42 2.18
CA VAL A 18 0.97 3.00 2.88
C VAL A 18 1.24 2.27 4.20
N ILE A 19 0.22 2.07 5.03
CA ILE A 19 0.37 1.43 6.34
C ILE A 19 0.61 -0.07 6.20
N GLY A 20 -0.11 -0.75 5.29
CA GLY A 20 -0.04 -2.19 5.15
C GLY A 20 1.19 -2.69 4.41
N TRP A 21 1.72 -1.91 3.46
CA TRP A 21 2.82 -2.35 2.60
C TRP A 21 4.18 -1.84 3.09
N SER A 22 4.23 -0.67 3.73
CA SER A 22 5.49 -0.07 4.17
C SER A 22 6.32 -0.96 5.10
N PRO A 23 5.78 -1.74 6.06
CA PRO A 23 6.61 -2.55 6.93
C PRO A 23 7.35 -3.65 6.17
N LEU A 24 6.67 -4.34 5.25
CA LEU A 24 7.29 -5.37 4.43
C LEU A 24 8.37 -4.77 3.53
N TRP A 25 8.07 -3.68 2.82
CA TRP A 25 9.03 -3.01 1.96
C TRP A 25 10.23 -2.46 2.73
N ALA A 26 10.03 -1.90 3.92
CA ALA A 26 11.12 -1.42 4.75
C ALA A 26 12.07 -2.56 5.11
N ILE A 27 11.55 -3.72 5.52
CA ILE A 27 12.37 -4.90 5.84
C ILE A 27 13.13 -5.37 4.61
N VAL A 28 12.44 -5.57 3.49
CA VAL A 28 13.05 -6.06 2.24
C VAL A 28 14.14 -5.12 1.74
N LEU A 29 13.88 -3.81 1.73
CA LEU A 29 14.84 -2.82 1.23
C LEU A 29 16.03 -2.68 2.17
N LEU A 30 15.81 -2.60 3.48
CA LEU A 30 16.90 -2.53 4.46
C LEU A 30 17.76 -3.80 4.43
N ALA A 31 17.14 -4.97 4.25
CA ALA A 31 17.86 -6.24 4.13
C ALA A 31 18.69 -6.29 2.84
N ALA A 32 18.14 -5.79 1.72
CA ALA A 32 18.83 -5.75 0.44
C ALA A 32 20.09 -4.86 0.46
N VAL A 33 20.11 -3.81 1.29
CA VAL A 33 21.29 -2.92 1.46
C VAL A 33 22.17 -3.29 2.67
N GLY A 34 21.89 -4.41 3.35
CA GLY A 34 22.67 -4.86 4.52
C GLY A 34 22.50 -4.00 5.78
N LEU A 35 21.48 -3.14 5.83
CA LEU A 35 21.14 -2.32 7.00
C LEU A 35 20.13 -3.01 7.92
N TRP A 36 19.64 -4.18 7.54
CA TRP A 36 18.77 -4.99 8.40
C TRP A 36 19.61 -5.83 9.38
N PRO A 37 19.28 -5.82 10.68
CA PRO A 37 20.10 -6.47 11.70
C PRO A 37 20.09 -8.01 11.62
N ASP A 38 19.04 -8.60 11.04
CA ASP A 38 18.91 -10.04 10.89
C ASP A 38 19.53 -10.50 9.56
N PRO A 39 20.51 -11.42 9.55
CA PRO A 39 21.12 -11.96 8.33
C PRO A 39 20.16 -12.83 7.49
N ASN A 40 19.07 -13.35 8.07
CA ASN A 40 18.06 -14.12 7.35
C ASN A 40 16.64 -13.73 7.77
N PRO A 41 16.16 -12.55 7.35
CA PRO A 41 14.87 -12.04 7.77
C PRO A 41 13.72 -12.91 7.23
N ASN A 42 12.83 -13.35 8.13
CA ASN A 42 11.58 -14.03 7.78
C ASN A 42 10.35 -13.19 8.19
N PRO A 43 9.97 -12.18 7.38
CA PRO A 43 8.93 -11.22 7.74
C PRO A 43 7.51 -11.77 7.52
N ILE A 44 7.14 -12.88 8.17
CA ILE A 44 5.83 -13.52 7.97
C ILE A 44 4.68 -12.62 8.40
N GLY A 45 4.81 -11.90 9.52
CA GLY A 45 3.80 -10.95 10.00
C GLY A 45 3.59 -9.77 9.03
N PRO A 46 4.65 -9.03 8.65
CA PRO A 46 4.59 -8.01 7.61
C PRO A 46 4.11 -8.54 6.26
N GLY A 47 4.46 -9.77 5.90
CA GLY A 47 4.00 -10.45 4.69
C GLY A 47 2.50 -10.70 4.70
N LEU A 48 1.94 -11.18 5.81
CA LEU A 48 0.50 -11.34 6.00
C LEU A 48 -0.23 -9.99 6.00
N LEU A 49 0.32 -8.98 6.69
CA LEU A 49 -0.23 -7.63 6.68
C LEU A 49 -0.29 -7.07 5.26
N PHE A 50 0.79 -7.21 4.48
CA PHE A 50 0.82 -6.84 3.07
C PHE A 50 -0.26 -7.57 2.29
N PHE A 51 -0.32 -8.91 2.38
CA PHE A 51 -1.28 -9.72 1.63
C PHE A 51 -2.74 -9.33 1.90
N PHE A 52 -3.12 -9.19 3.18
CA PHE A 52 -4.49 -8.84 3.55
C PHE A 52 -4.83 -7.37 3.27
N SER A 53 -3.86 -6.46 3.33
CA SER A 53 -4.07 -5.05 2.97
C SER A 53 -4.01 -4.78 1.47
N PHE A 54 -3.36 -5.64 0.68
CA PHE A 54 -3.15 -5.45 -0.76
C PHE A 54 -4.47 -5.34 -1.53
N TRP A 55 -5.33 -6.35 -1.39
CA TRP A 55 -6.61 -6.40 -2.10
C TRP A 55 -7.53 -5.22 -1.79
N PRO A 56 -7.88 -4.93 -0.53
CA PRO A 56 -8.75 -3.80 -0.20
C PRO A 56 -8.13 -2.45 -0.59
N ALA A 57 -6.80 -2.31 -0.51
CA ALA A 57 -6.13 -1.09 -0.93
C ALA A 57 -6.23 -0.86 -2.44
N VAL A 58 -5.91 -1.88 -3.24
CA VAL A 58 -5.99 -1.83 -4.71
C VAL A 58 -7.43 -1.61 -5.17
N ILE A 59 -8.40 -2.29 -4.57
CA ILE A 59 -9.83 -2.12 -4.87
C ILE A 59 -10.28 -0.69 -4.55
N GLY A 60 -9.97 -0.19 -3.35
CA GLY A 60 -10.34 1.18 -2.94
C GLY A 60 -9.74 2.25 -3.84
N MET A 61 -8.45 2.12 -4.18
CA MET A 61 -7.79 3.02 -5.13
C MET A 61 -8.39 2.92 -6.54
N GLY A 62 -8.66 1.71 -7.03
CA GLY A 62 -9.27 1.48 -8.34
C GLY A 62 -10.67 2.10 -8.46
N VAL A 63 -11.54 1.88 -7.46
CA VAL A 63 -12.87 2.48 -7.38
C VAL A 63 -12.78 4.00 -7.33
N GLY A 64 -11.89 4.56 -6.52
CA GLY A 64 -11.69 6.00 -6.44
C GLY A 64 -11.20 6.61 -7.76
N VAL A 65 -10.29 5.95 -8.47
CA VAL A 65 -9.83 6.37 -9.80
C VAL A 65 -10.99 6.33 -10.80
N TRP A 66 -11.79 5.27 -10.80
CA TRP A 66 -12.94 5.15 -11.69
C TRP A 66 -13.98 6.27 -11.44
N GLN A 67 -14.28 6.58 -10.18
CA GLN A 67 -15.19 7.67 -9.82
C GLN A 67 -14.68 9.03 -10.31
N VAL A 68 -13.39 9.34 -10.09
CA VAL A 68 -12.79 10.61 -10.54
C VAL A 68 -12.80 10.70 -12.07
N ARG A 69 -12.55 9.60 -12.78
CA ARG A 69 -12.61 9.57 -14.25
C ARG A 69 -14.03 9.82 -14.76
N ARG A 70 -15.05 9.23 -14.12
CA ARG A 70 -16.46 9.43 -14.49
C ARG A 70 -16.95 10.86 -14.25
N GLN A 71 -16.43 11.55 -13.25
CA GLN A 71 -16.78 12.95 -12.96
C GLN A 71 -16.11 13.95 -13.92
N ARG A 72 -15.09 13.52 -14.66
CA ARG A 72 -14.33 14.34 -15.61
C ARG A 72 -14.75 14.13 -17.07
N ALA A 73 -15.53 13.08 -17.34
CA ALA A 73 -16.11 12.77 -18.65
C ALA A 73 -17.48 13.44 -18.77
#